data_AF-A0A0H4ICS4-F1
#
_entry.id   AF-A0A0H4ICS4-F1
#
_cell.length_a   1.000
_cell.length_b   1.000
_cell.length_c   1.000
_cell.angle_alpha   90.00
_cell.angle_beta   90.00
_cell.angle_gamma   90.00
#
_symmetry.space_group_name_H-M   'P 1'
#
loop_
_entity.id
_entity.type
_entity.pdbx_description
1 polymer ?
#
loop_
_entity_poly.entity_id
_entity_poly.type
_entity_poly.pdbx_seq_one_letter_code
_entity_poly.pdbx_strand_id
1 'polypeptide(L)'
;MKSLAAAGIVVMLAATAWVWQLELLSAARQWVASAALLAYAAMLAVYYQRLKWQLSHALAQSVDYLVAYATETGTARALAQKTCKRLEQCGFCAQIVELNQLAGCPIAKRGLLVVASTSGNGDAPRTGNSWLIENNSLQPWQGACFAVLALGDRNYSQFCGFGIAVASHLQQSGLLPLFDPVLVHQADPQSVDFWFRQLKHQHHRK
;
A
#
# COMPACT_ATOMS: atom_id res chain seq x y z
N MET A 1 -5.58 -10.47 -7.56
CA MET A 1 -5.34 -11.24 -6.30
C MET A 1 -6.61 -11.81 -5.68
N LYS A 2 -7.78 -11.14 -5.72
CA LYS A 2 -9.06 -11.68 -5.22
C LYS A 2 -9.53 -12.98 -5.96
N SER A 3 -9.19 -13.15 -7.25
CA SER A 3 -9.65 -14.33 -8.03
C SER A 3 -8.91 -15.64 -7.75
N LEU A 4 -7.64 -15.59 -7.30
CA LEU A 4 -6.86 -16.80 -6.99
C LEU A 4 -7.29 -17.43 -5.66
N ALA A 5 -7.63 -16.60 -4.66
CA ALA A 5 -8.21 -17.07 -3.40
C ALA A 5 -9.60 -17.67 -3.63
N ALA A 6 -10.43 -17.04 -4.48
CA ALA A 6 -11.74 -17.57 -4.86
C ALA A 6 -11.63 -18.92 -5.58
N ALA A 7 -10.67 -19.06 -6.51
CA ALA A 7 -10.41 -20.33 -7.19
C ALA A 7 -9.98 -21.44 -6.23
N GLY A 8 -9.13 -21.12 -5.25
CA GLY A 8 -8.71 -22.07 -4.21
C GLY A 8 -9.86 -22.56 -3.34
N ILE A 9 -10.76 -21.66 -2.93
CA ILE A 9 -11.95 -22.00 -2.14
C ILE A 9 -12.92 -22.88 -2.95
N VAL A 10 -13.13 -22.58 -4.24
CA VAL A 10 -14.01 -23.37 -5.12
C VAL A 10 -13.45 -24.79 -5.32
N VAL A 11 -12.16 -24.94 -5.55
CA VAL A 11 -11.51 -26.27 -5.67
C VAL A 11 -11.63 -27.05 -4.37
N MET A 12 -11.50 -26.38 -3.22
CA MET A 12 -11.61 -27.00 -1.91
C MET A 12 -13.03 -27.47 -1.59
N LEU A 13 -14.03 -26.66 -1.90
CA LEU A 13 -15.45 -27.02 -1.77
C LEU A 13 -15.83 -28.17 -2.72
N ALA A 14 -15.34 -28.13 -3.96
CA ALA A 14 -15.54 -29.20 -4.93
C ALA A 14 -14.89 -30.53 -4.47
N ALA A 15 -13.68 -30.47 -3.91
CA ALA A 15 -13.01 -31.65 -3.36
C ALA A 15 -13.78 -32.24 -2.17
N THR A 16 -14.29 -31.41 -1.26
CA THR A 16 -15.12 -31.89 -0.13
C THR A 16 -16.47 -32.46 -0.58
N ALA A 17 -17.07 -31.92 -1.64
CA ALA A 17 -18.31 -32.45 -2.22
C ALA A 17 -18.06 -33.80 -2.94
N TRP A 18 -16.93 -33.95 -3.61
CA TRP A 18 -16.56 -35.19 -4.30
C TRP A 18 -16.30 -36.35 -3.31
N VAL A 19 -15.77 -36.04 -2.11
CA VAL A 19 -15.62 -37.01 -1.01
C VAL A 19 -16.95 -37.56 -0.51
N TRP A 20 -18.02 -36.75 -0.54
CA TRP A 20 -19.38 -37.18 -0.15
C TRP A 20 -20.07 -38.08 -1.18
N GLN A 21 -19.58 -38.11 -2.42
CA GLN A 21 -20.13 -38.90 -3.52
C GLN A 21 -19.45 -40.29 -3.66
N LEU A 22 -18.43 -40.55 -2.85
CA LEU A 22 -17.76 -41.85 -2.73
C LEU A 22 -18.48 -42.70 -1.66
N GLU A 23 -19.43 -43.54 -2.09
CA GLU A 23 -20.18 -44.50 -1.26
C GLU A 23 -19.31 -45.64 -0.67
N LEU A 24 -18.00 -45.66 -0.96
CA LEU A 24 -17.06 -46.69 -0.50
C LEU A 24 -16.54 -46.49 0.94
N LEU A 25 -16.84 -45.36 1.59
CA LEU A 25 -16.26 -44.96 2.88
C LEU A 25 -17.35 -44.75 3.94
N SER A 26 -17.12 -45.25 5.16
CA SER A 26 -18.00 -44.96 6.30
C SER A 26 -18.01 -43.46 6.62
N ALA A 27 -19.12 -42.94 7.13
CA ALA A 27 -19.29 -41.52 7.48
C ALA A 27 -18.15 -40.97 8.34
N ALA A 28 -17.59 -41.79 9.24
CA ALA A 28 -16.43 -41.42 10.07
C ALA A 28 -15.17 -41.11 9.23
N ARG A 29 -14.93 -41.83 8.13
CA ARG A 29 -13.75 -41.64 7.26
C ARG A 29 -13.87 -40.37 6.39
N GLN A 30 -15.09 -39.98 6.02
CA GLN A 30 -15.35 -38.76 5.24
C GLN A 30 -15.06 -37.47 6.05
N TRP A 31 -15.38 -37.47 7.35
CA TRP A 31 -15.03 -36.37 8.25
C TRP A 31 -13.52 -36.23 8.44
N VAL A 32 -12.80 -37.35 8.61
CA VAL A 32 -11.34 -37.34 8.75
C VAL A 32 -10.65 -36.84 7.49
N ALA A 33 -11.10 -37.27 6.31
CA ALA A 33 -10.54 -36.80 5.03
C ALA A 33 -10.79 -35.30 4.80
N SER A 34 -11.98 -34.81 5.11
CA SER A 34 -12.32 -33.38 4.99
C SER A 34 -11.51 -32.52 5.97
N ALA A 35 -11.37 -32.97 7.21
CA ALA A 35 -10.53 -32.29 8.21
C ALA A 35 -9.06 -32.27 7.80
N ALA A 36 -8.53 -33.36 7.22
CA ALA A 36 -7.16 -33.43 6.72
C ALA A 36 -6.91 -32.46 5.55
N LEU A 37 -7.85 -32.36 4.60
CA LEU A 37 -7.77 -31.38 3.50
C LEU A 37 -7.84 -29.94 4.00
N LEU A 38 -8.72 -29.65 4.97
CA LEU A 38 -8.79 -28.34 5.62
C LEU A 38 -7.50 -27.97 6.33
N ALA A 39 -6.93 -28.89 7.11
CA ALA A 39 -5.66 -28.71 7.78
C ALA A 39 -4.51 -28.48 6.79
N TYR A 40 -4.47 -29.25 5.69
CA TYR A 40 -3.45 -29.12 4.66
C TYR A 40 -3.54 -27.77 3.92
N ALA A 41 -4.74 -27.33 3.55
CA ALA A 41 -4.94 -26.03 2.92
C ALA A 41 -4.61 -24.87 3.87
N ALA A 42 -4.97 -24.98 5.16
CA ALA A 42 -4.58 -24.00 6.18
C ALA A 42 -3.06 -23.95 6.34
N MET A 43 -2.38 -25.09 6.39
CA MET A 43 -0.92 -25.18 6.43
C MET A 43 -0.27 -24.53 5.20
N LEU A 44 -0.79 -24.81 3.99
CA LEU A 44 -0.33 -24.16 2.76
C LEU A 44 -0.57 -22.65 2.79
N ALA A 45 -1.74 -22.19 3.24
CA ALA A 45 -2.05 -20.77 3.35
C ALA A 45 -1.06 -20.07 4.31
N VAL A 46 -0.80 -20.65 5.47
CA VAL A 46 0.21 -20.14 6.43
C VAL A 46 1.60 -20.16 5.81
N TYR A 47 1.98 -21.22 5.09
CA TYR A 47 3.26 -21.31 4.39
C TYR A 47 3.42 -20.22 3.33
N TYR A 48 2.44 -20.04 2.45
CA TYR A 48 2.44 -19.00 1.42
C TYR A 48 2.42 -17.59 2.02
N GLN A 49 1.66 -17.38 3.10
CA GLN A 49 1.67 -16.12 3.83
C GLN A 49 3.07 -15.84 4.39
N ARG A 50 3.70 -16.81 5.05
CA ARG A 50 5.06 -16.68 5.59
C ARG A 50 6.10 -16.40 4.50
N LEU A 51 6.06 -17.13 3.39
CA LEU A 51 6.98 -16.92 2.27
C LEU A 51 6.84 -15.51 1.69
N LYS A 52 5.58 -15.06 1.51
CA LYS A 52 5.30 -13.72 1.03
C LYS A 52 5.82 -12.65 1.99
N TRP A 53 5.62 -12.85 3.30
CA TRP A 53 6.14 -11.96 4.35
C TRP A 53 7.68 -11.90 4.36
N GLN A 54 8.35 -13.04 4.21
CA GLN A 54 9.81 -13.10 4.14
C GLN A 54 10.35 -12.39 2.90
N LEU A 55 9.75 -12.63 1.72
CA LEU A 55 10.14 -11.96 0.48
C LEU A 55 9.91 -10.44 0.57
N SER A 56 8.78 -10.01 1.14
CA SER A 56 8.55 -8.59 1.37
C SER A 56 9.54 -7.99 2.36
N HIS A 57 9.95 -8.71 3.40
CA HIS A 57 10.98 -8.22 4.32
C HIS A 57 12.37 -8.13 3.67
N ALA A 58 12.73 -9.10 2.82
CA ALA A 58 13.99 -9.06 2.07
C ALA A 58 14.02 -7.88 1.08
N LEU A 59 12.93 -7.67 0.33
CA LEU A 59 12.79 -6.53 -0.59
C LEU A 59 12.76 -5.19 0.17
N ALA A 60 12.05 -5.12 1.30
CA ALA A 60 12.05 -3.97 2.22
C ALA A 60 13.46 -3.56 2.66
N GLN A 61 14.33 -4.53 2.95
CA GLN A 61 15.71 -4.22 3.35
C GLN A 61 16.56 -3.64 2.23
N SER A 62 16.19 -3.87 0.96
CA SER A 62 16.85 -3.28 -0.20
C SER A 62 16.31 -1.90 -0.60
N VAL A 63 15.08 -1.55 -0.18
CA VAL A 63 14.43 -0.29 -0.54
C VAL A 63 14.46 0.68 0.63
N ASP A 64 15.15 1.81 0.46
CA ASP A 64 15.21 2.88 1.46
C ASP A 64 13.88 3.65 1.55
N TYR A 65 13.30 4.01 0.40
CA TYR A 65 12.07 4.79 0.32
C TYR A 65 11.04 4.18 -0.63
N LEU A 66 9.79 4.14 -0.19
CA LEU A 66 8.67 3.84 -1.07
C LEU A 66 7.95 5.14 -1.42
N VAL A 67 7.75 5.42 -2.70
CA VAL A 67 7.06 6.62 -3.20
C VAL A 67 5.72 6.21 -3.79
N ALA A 68 4.64 6.42 -3.04
CA ALA A 68 3.28 6.17 -3.50
C ALA A 68 2.72 7.39 -4.22
N TYR A 69 1.94 7.20 -5.29
CA TYR A 69 1.26 8.31 -5.97
C TYR A 69 -0.22 8.06 -6.22
N ALA A 70 -1.00 9.12 -6.13
CA ALA A 70 -2.42 9.15 -6.46
C ALA A 70 -2.68 10.27 -7.49
N THR A 71 -3.12 9.92 -8.70
CA THR A 71 -3.28 10.87 -9.79
C THR A 71 -4.43 10.55 -10.73
N GLU A 72 -5.07 11.60 -11.26
CA GLU A 72 -6.06 11.50 -12.34
C GLU A 72 -5.39 11.65 -13.71
N THR A 73 -4.70 12.78 -13.91
CA THR A 73 -4.12 13.22 -15.19
C THR A 73 -2.60 13.02 -15.31
N GLY A 74 -1.92 12.55 -14.26
CA GLY A 74 -0.50 12.18 -14.31
C GLY A 74 0.46 13.14 -13.60
N THR A 75 0.03 14.34 -13.19
CA THR A 75 0.91 15.33 -12.53
C THR A 75 1.54 14.79 -11.24
N ALA A 76 0.75 14.11 -10.40
CA ALA A 76 1.26 13.52 -9.16
C ALA A 76 2.28 12.40 -9.44
N ARG A 77 2.06 11.61 -10.49
CA ARG A 77 3.00 10.56 -10.94
C ARG A 77 4.32 11.17 -11.40
N ALA A 78 4.29 12.26 -12.16
CA ALA A 78 5.51 12.93 -12.62
C ALA A 78 6.33 13.49 -11.44
N LEU A 79 5.67 14.04 -10.41
CA LEU A 79 6.34 14.51 -9.20
C LEU A 79 6.88 13.37 -8.33
N ALA A 80 6.16 12.26 -8.23
CA ALA A 80 6.66 11.05 -7.58
C ALA A 80 7.92 10.51 -8.29
N GLN A 81 7.93 10.50 -9.62
CA GLN A 81 9.11 10.13 -10.43
C GLN A 81 10.29 11.07 -10.21
N LYS A 82 10.05 12.39 -10.17
CA LYS A 82 11.10 13.36 -9.83
C LYS A 82 11.64 13.15 -8.42
N THR A 83 10.77 12.80 -7.47
CA THR A 83 11.17 12.50 -6.08
C THR A 83 12.04 11.25 -6.00
N CYS A 84 11.65 10.17 -6.67
CA CYS A 84 12.43 8.94 -6.76
C CYS A 84 13.83 9.21 -7.34
N LYS A 85 13.91 9.88 -8.50
CA LYS A 85 15.20 10.23 -9.13
C LYS A 85 16.09 11.06 -8.21
N ARG A 86 15.52 11.98 -7.44
CA ARG A 86 16.31 12.82 -6.53
C ARG A 86 16.83 12.04 -5.32
N LEU A 87 16.09 11.05 -4.84
CA LEU A 87 16.55 10.14 -3.79
C LEU A 87 17.65 9.21 -4.31
N GLU A 88 17.51 8.69 -5.52
CA GLU A 88 18.53 7.89 -6.20
C GLU A 88 19.84 8.66 -6.41
N GLN A 89 19.76 9.94 -6.78
CA GLN A 89 20.92 10.84 -6.88
C GLN A 89 21.62 11.07 -5.52
N CYS A 90 20.89 10.93 -4.41
CA CYS A 90 21.45 10.97 -3.07
C CYS A 90 21.98 9.59 -2.59
N GLY A 91 21.94 8.56 -3.45
CA GLY A 91 22.43 7.21 -3.15
C GLY A 91 21.42 6.30 -2.45
N PHE A 92 20.13 6.67 -2.39
CA PHE A 92 19.08 5.83 -1.81
C PHE A 92 18.38 4.97 -2.85
N CYS A 93 17.99 3.75 -2.46
CA CYS A 93 17.10 2.96 -3.29
C CYS A 93 15.65 3.40 -3.07
N ALA A 94 15.01 3.94 -4.11
CA ALA A 94 13.62 4.36 -4.06
C ALA A 94 12.78 3.57 -5.08
N GLN A 95 11.55 3.21 -4.70
CA GLN A 95 10.61 2.53 -5.58
C GLN A 95 9.30 3.31 -5.68
N ILE A 96 8.71 3.36 -6.87
CA ILE A 96 7.43 4.05 -7.11
C ILE A 96 6.29 3.04 -7.17
N VAL A 97 5.16 3.36 -6.54
CA VAL A 97 3.95 2.54 -6.60
C VAL A 97 2.67 3.40 -6.66
N GLU A 98 1.59 2.85 -7.20
CA GLU A 98 0.27 3.47 -7.10
C GLU A 98 -0.27 3.36 -5.68
N LEU A 99 -0.96 4.39 -5.19
CA LEU A 99 -1.49 4.41 -3.83
C LEU A 99 -2.44 3.23 -3.57
N ASN A 100 -3.32 2.89 -4.53
CA ASN A 100 -4.18 1.71 -4.43
C ASN A 100 -3.43 0.37 -4.27
N GLN A 101 -2.15 0.29 -4.61
CA GLN A 101 -1.34 -0.93 -4.51
C GLN A 101 -0.40 -0.93 -3.29
N LEU A 102 -0.38 0.15 -2.51
CA LEU A 102 0.56 0.34 -1.40
C LEU A 102 0.45 -0.73 -0.31
N ALA A 103 -0.76 -1.20 0.01
CA ALA A 103 -0.97 -2.21 1.05
C ALA A 103 -0.29 -3.56 0.75
N GLY A 104 -0.03 -3.87 -0.52
CA GLY A 104 0.69 -5.06 -0.94
C GLY A 104 2.22 -4.90 -0.98
N CYS A 105 2.73 -3.69 -0.72
CA CYS A 105 4.14 -3.38 -0.84
C CYS A 105 4.92 -3.70 0.44
N PRO A 106 6.22 -3.99 0.30
CA PRO A 106 7.11 -4.10 1.44
C PRO A 106 7.29 -2.74 2.14
N ILE A 107 7.51 -2.76 3.45
CA ILE A 107 7.74 -1.56 4.25
C ILE A 107 9.16 -1.07 4.00
N ALA A 108 9.31 0.12 3.42
CA ALA A 108 10.64 0.67 3.14
C ALA A 108 11.42 0.99 4.43
N LYS A 109 12.74 0.88 4.37
CA LYS A 109 13.64 1.02 5.53
C LYS A 109 13.60 2.40 6.20
N ARG A 110 13.45 3.47 5.41
CA ARG A 110 13.49 4.86 5.90
C ARG A 110 12.12 5.52 5.93
N GLY A 111 11.22 5.19 5.00
CA GLY A 111 9.84 5.64 5.09
C GLY A 111 9.06 5.64 3.78
N LEU A 112 7.78 6.01 3.90
CA LEU A 112 6.81 6.15 2.83
C LEU A 112 6.62 7.62 2.44
N LEU A 113 6.77 7.94 1.16
CA LEU A 113 6.49 9.26 0.61
C LEU A 113 5.25 9.18 -0.26
N VAL A 114 4.21 9.97 0.02
CA VAL A 114 2.97 9.95 -0.75
C VAL A 114 2.81 11.25 -1.54
N VAL A 115 2.55 11.15 -2.83
CA VAL A 115 2.25 12.29 -3.71
C VAL A 115 0.82 12.14 -4.24
N ALA A 116 -0.11 12.92 -3.70
CA ALA A 116 -1.54 12.74 -3.95
C ALA A 116 -2.16 14.00 -4.53
N SER A 117 -2.81 13.90 -5.70
CA SER A 117 -3.65 14.96 -6.24
C SER A 117 -5.10 14.81 -5.78
N THR A 118 -5.76 15.91 -5.52
CA THR A 118 -7.21 15.96 -5.33
C THR A 118 -7.93 16.07 -6.68
N SER A 119 -9.01 15.32 -6.87
CA SER A 119 -9.89 15.45 -8.04
C SER A 119 -11.16 16.23 -7.68
N GLY A 120 -11.56 17.18 -8.53
CA GLY A 120 -12.82 17.91 -8.39
C GLY A 120 -13.01 18.58 -7.02
N ASN A 121 -14.06 18.19 -6.30
CA ASN A 121 -14.49 18.82 -5.05
C ASN A 121 -13.82 18.29 -3.78
N GLY A 122 -12.72 17.54 -3.89
CA GLY A 122 -12.09 16.88 -2.74
C GLY A 122 -11.91 15.38 -2.88
N ASP A 123 -12.43 14.80 -3.95
CA ASP A 123 -12.49 13.37 -4.15
C ASP A 123 -11.13 12.75 -4.44
N ALA A 124 -11.06 11.45 -4.16
CA ALA A 124 -9.91 10.63 -4.48
C ALA A 124 -9.72 10.50 -6.00
N PRO A 125 -8.50 10.63 -6.52
CA PRO A 125 -8.22 10.40 -7.92
C PRO A 125 -8.26 8.90 -8.25
N ARG A 126 -8.30 8.55 -9.54
CA ARG A 126 -8.40 7.16 -10.02
C ARG A 126 -7.42 6.19 -9.36
N THR A 127 -6.17 6.57 -9.15
CA THR A 127 -5.16 5.68 -8.54
C THR A 127 -5.09 5.74 -7.00
N GLY A 128 -6.06 6.41 -6.35
CA GLY A 128 -6.21 6.50 -4.89
C GLY A 128 -7.64 6.26 -4.39
N ASN A 129 -8.60 5.97 -5.28
CA ASN A 129 -10.02 5.88 -4.95
C ASN A 129 -10.39 4.70 -4.05
N SER A 130 -9.70 3.56 -4.16
CA SER A 130 -9.98 2.39 -3.32
C SER A 130 -9.26 2.49 -1.97
N TRP A 131 -8.22 3.33 -1.87
CA TRP A 131 -7.35 3.42 -0.70
C TRP A 131 -8.10 3.67 0.61
N LEU A 132 -8.93 4.72 0.65
CA LEU A 132 -9.69 5.08 1.85
C LEU A 132 -10.91 4.18 2.09
N ILE A 133 -11.40 3.49 1.05
CA ILE A 133 -12.61 2.65 1.11
C ILE A 133 -12.28 1.24 1.60
N GLU A 134 -11.15 0.68 1.16
CA GLU A 134 -10.81 -0.73 1.42
C GLU A 134 -10.38 -0.99 2.87
N ASN A 135 -10.28 0.05 3.72
CA ASN A 135 -9.81 -0.02 5.12
C ASN A 135 -8.64 -0.99 5.27
N ASN A 136 -7.68 -0.88 4.34
CA ASN A 136 -6.55 -1.79 4.26
C ASN A 136 -5.80 -1.71 5.58
N SER A 137 -5.71 -2.82 6.31
CA SER A 137 -5.02 -2.86 7.59
C SER A 137 -3.55 -2.53 7.38
N LEU A 138 -3.18 -1.30 7.70
CA LEU A 138 -1.81 -0.80 7.74
C LEU A 138 -1.09 -1.20 9.03
N GLN A 139 -1.60 -2.18 9.78
CA GLN A 139 -0.94 -2.68 10.99
C GLN A 139 0.55 -3.03 10.78
N PRO A 140 0.98 -3.64 9.65
CA PRO A 140 2.40 -3.92 9.43
C PRO A 140 3.26 -2.64 9.39
N TRP A 141 2.67 -1.50 9.02
CA TRP A 141 3.34 -0.21 8.84
C TRP A 141 3.44 0.61 10.13
N GLN A 142 2.99 0.09 11.28
CA GLN A 142 3.07 0.78 12.55
C GLN A 142 4.52 1.20 12.88
N GLY A 143 4.70 2.47 13.25
CA GLY A 143 6.01 3.06 13.52
C GLY A 143 6.84 3.41 12.28
N ALA A 144 6.38 3.10 11.06
CA ALA A 144 7.04 3.55 9.84
C ALA A 144 6.88 5.06 9.66
N CYS A 145 7.94 5.73 9.22
CA CYS A 145 7.90 7.15 8.94
C CYS A 145 7.17 7.43 7.61
N PHE A 146 6.40 8.53 7.53
CA PHE A 146 5.78 8.95 6.28
C PHE A 146 5.82 10.46 6.05
N ALA A 147 5.66 10.89 4.80
CA ALA A 147 5.42 12.28 4.44
C ALA A 147 4.45 12.37 3.25
N VAL A 148 3.65 13.44 3.19
CA VAL A 148 2.64 13.63 2.14
C VAL A 148 2.87 14.96 1.42
N LEU A 149 2.91 14.89 0.09
CA LEU A 149 2.83 16.01 -0.83
C LEU A 149 1.42 16.02 -1.43
N ALA A 150 0.60 16.94 -0.94
CA ALA A 150 -0.79 17.07 -1.38
C ALA A 150 -0.88 18.13 -2.48
N LEU A 151 -1.34 17.73 -3.66
CA LEU A 151 -1.61 18.62 -4.78
C LEU A 151 -3.08 18.98 -4.82
N GLY A 152 -3.37 20.26 -4.89
CA GLY A 152 -4.71 20.76 -5.05
C GLY A 152 -4.75 22.08 -5.80
N ASP A 153 -5.96 22.60 -5.92
CA ASP A 153 -6.23 23.89 -6.52
C ASP A 153 -7.08 24.70 -5.53
N ARG A 154 -6.70 25.97 -5.31
CA ARG A 154 -7.33 26.88 -4.36
C ARG A 154 -8.67 27.41 -4.88
N ASN A 155 -8.94 27.24 -6.18
CA ASN A 155 -10.22 27.60 -6.79
C ASN A 155 -11.34 26.62 -6.38
N TYR A 156 -11.00 25.50 -5.75
CA TYR A 156 -11.97 24.55 -5.21
C TYR A 156 -12.08 24.69 -3.70
N SER A 157 -13.27 24.39 -3.17
CA SER A 157 -13.58 24.50 -1.73
C SER A 157 -12.70 23.60 -0.86
N GLN A 158 -12.32 22.42 -1.36
CA GLN A 158 -11.48 21.46 -0.65
C GLN A 158 -10.05 21.46 -1.19
N PHE A 159 -9.31 22.55 -0.94
CA PHE A 159 -7.89 22.62 -1.27
C PHE A 159 -7.12 21.47 -0.61
N CYS A 160 -6.48 20.63 -1.45
CA CYS A 160 -5.71 19.45 -1.02
C CYS A 160 -6.49 18.39 -0.20
N GLY A 161 -7.83 18.38 -0.27
CA GLY A 161 -8.69 17.55 0.58
C GLY A 161 -8.29 16.06 0.64
N PHE A 162 -8.09 15.42 -0.53
CA PHE A 162 -7.70 14.02 -0.58
C PHE A 162 -6.32 13.76 0.06
N GLY A 163 -5.32 14.59 -0.22
CA GLY A 163 -3.98 14.43 0.36
C GLY A 163 -3.98 14.59 1.89
N ILE A 164 -4.80 15.51 2.42
CA ILE A 164 -5.01 15.67 3.86
C ILE A 164 -5.69 14.44 4.46
N ALA A 165 -6.72 13.91 3.80
CA ALA A 165 -7.40 12.69 4.25
C ALA A 165 -6.44 11.49 4.30
N VAL A 166 -5.56 11.36 3.30
CA VAL A 166 -4.52 10.31 3.28
C VAL A 166 -3.55 10.48 4.45
N ALA A 167 -3.05 11.70 4.71
CA ALA A 167 -2.16 11.96 5.83
C ALA A 167 -2.80 11.57 7.18
N SER A 168 -4.06 11.98 7.39
CA SER A 168 -4.84 11.63 8.59
C SER A 168 -5.00 10.12 8.74
N HIS A 169 -5.32 9.40 7.66
CA HIS A 169 -5.48 7.95 7.69
C HIS A 169 -4.17 7.20 8.02
N LEU A 170 -3.04 7.65 7.47
CA LEU A 170 -1.72 7.08 7.77
C LEU A 170 -1.35 7.28 9.26
N GLN A 171 -1.60 8.47 9.79
CA GLN A 171 -1.35 8.76 11.20
C GLN A 171 -2.26 7.96 12.14
N GLN A 172 -3.55 7.84 11.82
CA GLN A 172 -4.51 7.00 12.56
C GLN A 172 -4.12 5.53 12.53
N SER A 173 -3.45 5.09 11.46
CA SER A 173 -2.92 3.73 11.32
C SER A 173 -1.61 3.49 12.09
N GLY A 174 -1.07 4.50 12.76
CA GLY A 174 0.13 4.39 13.61
C GLY A 174 1.45 4.68 12.89
N LEU A 175 1.43 5.26 11.69
CA LEU A 175 2.64 5.76 11.05
C LEU A 175 3.05 7.11 11.66
N LEU A 176 4.35 7.40 11.63
CA LEU A 176 4.93 8.60 12.21
C LEU A 176 5.18 9.66 11.13
N PRO A 177 4.57 10.86 11.19
CA PRO A 177 4.85 11.90 10.22
C PRO A 177 6.29 12.39 10.36
N LEU A 178 7.02 12.48 9.24
CA LEU A 178 8.34 13.10 9.18
C LEU A 178 8.24 14.62 9.36
N PHE A 179 7.19 15.22 8.79
CA PHE A 179 6.85 16.64 8.84
C PHE A 179 5.40 16.83 8.38
N ASP A 180 4.87 18.04 8.55
CA ASP A 180 3.49 18.38 8.17
C ASP A 180 3.27 18.20 6.66
N PRO A 181 2.06 17.78 6.23
CA PRO A 181 1.74 17.64 4.81
C PRO A 181 2.03 18.92 4.03
N VAL A 182 2.80 18.81 2.96
CA VAL A 182 3.12 19.95 2.09
C VAL A 182 1.97 20.14 1.12
N LEU A 183 1.25 21.26 1.25
CA LEU A 183 0.11 21.61 0.41
C LEU A 183 0.61 22.42 -0.79
N VAL A 184 0.34 21.94 -2.00
CA VAL A 184 0.87 22.48 -3.25
C VAL A 184 -0.29 22.96 -4.10
N HIS A 185 -0.23 24.21 -4.55
CA HIS A 185 -1.22 24.77 -5.46
C HIS A 185 -0.76 24.58 -6.91
N GLN A 186 -1.49 23.80 -7.71
CA GLN A 186 -1.19 23.57 -9.14
C GLN A 186 0.27 23.17 -9.44
N ALA A 187 0.88 22.34 -8.59
CA ALA A 187 2.29 21.92 -8.73
C ALA A 187 3.29 23.09 -8.71
N ASP A 188 3.02 24.15 -7.93
CA ASP A 188 3.87 25.32 -7.83
C ASP A 188 5.34 24.95 -7.48
N PRO A 189 6.33 25.47 -8.21
CA PRO A 189 7.73 25.10 -8.01
C PRO A 189 8.24 25.38 -6.59
N GLN A 190 7.75 26.44 -5.93
CA GLN A 190 8.22 26.84 -4.60
C GLN A 190 7.87 25.81 -3.52
N SER A 191 6.63 25.30 -3.52
CA SER A 191 6.18 24.28 -2.58
C SER A 191 6.81 22.92 -2.89
N VAL A 192 7.04 22.61 -4.16
CA VAL A 192 7.79 21.41 -4.58
C VAL A 192 9.26 21.49 -4.13
N ASP A 193 9.90 22.65 -4.22
CA ASP A 193 11.25 22.85 -3.71
C ASP A 193 11.31 22.81 -2.18
N PHE A 194 10.27 23.30 -1.50
CA PHE A 194 10.12 23.14 -0.06
C PHE A 194 10.04 21.67 0.35
N TRP A 195 9.24 20.86 -0.36
CA TRP A 195 9.18 19.41 -0.18
C TRP A 195 10.56 18.76 -0.27
N PHE A 196 11.35 19.07 -1.30
CA PHE A 196 12.70 18.52 -1.43
C PHE A 196 13.65 18.98 -0.33
N ARG A 197 13.54 20.23 0.14
CA ARG A 197 14.33 20.73 1.27
C ARG A 197 14.00 20.00 2.56
N GLN A 198 12.73 19.73 2.83
CA GLN A 198 12.30 18.99 4.02
C GLN A 198 12.84 17.56 4.02
N LEU A 199 12.75 16.85 2.88
CA LEU A 199 13.35 15.52 2.74
C LEU A 199 14.86 15.53 3.00
N LYS A 200 15.57 16.53 2.47
CA LYS A 200 17.01 16.69 2.69
C LYS A 200 17.36 16.89 4.17
N HIS A 201 16.61 17.72 4.89
CA HIS A 201 16.84 17.95 6.32
C HIS A 201 16.68 16.69 7.16
N GLN A 202 15.72 15.82 6.81
CA GLN A 202 15.51 14.55 7.51
C GLN A 202 16.64 13.54 7.25
N HIS A 203 17.34 13.62 6.12
CA HIS A 203 18.47 12.74 5.83
C HIS A 203 19.69 13.00 6.74
N HIS A 204 19.92 14.25 7.18
CA HIS A 204 21.09 14.61 7.97
C HIS A 204 20.95 14.35 9.48
N ARG A 205 19.76 13.97 9.97
CA ARG A 205 19.48 13.76 11.40
C ARG A 205 19.68 12.30 11.88
N LYS A 206 20.17 11.40 11.02
CA LYS A 206 20.54 10.03 11.37
C LYS A 206 22.01 9.79 11.00
#